data_AF-A0A3D9CQ17-F1
#
_entry.id   AF-A0A3D9CQ17-F1
#
_cell.length_a   1.000
_cell.length_b   1.000
_cell.length_c   1.000
_cell.angle_alpha   90.00
_cell.angle_beta   90.00
_cell.angle_gamma   90.00
#
_symmetry.space_group_name_H-M   'P 1'
#
loop_
_entity.id
_entity.type
_entity.pdbx_description
1 polymer ?
#
loop_
_entity_poly.entity_id
_entity_poly.type
_entity_poly.pdbx_seq_one_letter_code
_entity_poly.pdbx_strand_id
1 'polypeptide(L)'
;MKIYLLAALLFSGMLFSQKIQLKKDKILFNEKEIGIMKSPYRDHFEFYTLTNEKVFDADLKGVALAKDQLLYYLDMKSASGKTTRIPYEVLITSFKPDRIVAHQLAVKYHLFNENGFNKTEVESFFDTPRENLTDQYLTAKNNSIAEDNERKSQLEDIRRIYNPRLGSNGEILINNGNYPARIIGYAIGYHCTGFSSQNPCLEVSDLDGIKIASMYQTQGMKTYAVRTFDHNEFIFTATRPYAQSDYAFVNEFIAHLFIHGYTLEHQAYYTNQEMQQSKVVDAINRSINLYDVPGYVVEKSGKKTEGTITIWFEMLDTERTGQKLPEGGADFFGQRVTLKKQLPGMNSMAIKTYDADSGIHFCIFPNGTEECYYGLDVKGEFIKKMQNYGSLHGNNSYFYKLVARENKIMLLQDPVELQKYVIKTDFEPKGQMLDYRSNDILSGKLADYLKECKTLSDQLKNKGLDLKNKENLIHIISEYSKCRK
;
A
#
# COMPACT_ATOMS: atom_id res chain seq x y z
N MET A 1 -5.16 -56.12 1.62
CA MET A 1 -6.14 -55.06 1.98
C MET A 1 -5.84 -53.66 1.42
N LYS A 2 -4.59 -53.33 1.02
CA LYS A 2 -4.24 -51.99 0.48
C LYS A 2 -4.47 -51.79 -1.03
N ILE A 3 -4.67 -52.86 -1.82
CA ILE A 3 -4.93 -52.75 -3.28
C ILE A 3 -6.41 -52.46 -3.57
N TYR A 4 -7.34 -52.90 -2.71
CA TYR A 4 -8.77 -52.68 -2.89
C TYR A 4 -9.22 -51.26 -2.54
N LEU A 5 -8.47 -50.54 -1.70
CA LEU A 5 -8.77 -49.14 -1.36
C LEU A 5 -8.41 -48.17 -2.50
N LEU A 6 -7.36 -48.49 -3.29
CA LEU A 6 -6.94 -47.68 -4.42
C LEU A 6 -7.87 -47.86 -5.63
N ALA A 7 -8.45 -49.05 -5.80
CA ALA A 7 -9.47 -49.32 -6.82
C ALA A 7 -10.82 -48.66 -6.51
N ALA A 8 -11.18 -48.51 -5.22
CA ALA A 8 -12.40 -47.83 -4.80
C ALA A 8 -12.32 -46.29 -4.99
N LEU A 9 -11.13 -45.70 -4.85
CA LEU A 9 -10.88 -44.26 -5.06
C LEU A 9 -10.79 -43.86 -6.55
N LEU A 10 -10.51 -44.81 -7.46
CA LEU A 10 -10.56 -44.58 -8.91
C LEU A 10 -11.99 -44.70 -9.50
N PHE A 11 -12.93 -45.31 -8.76
CA PHE A 11 -14.30 -45.50 -9.23
C PHE A 11 -15.23 -44.32 -8.93
N SER A 12 -14.85 -43.38 -8.06
CA SER A 12 -15.61 -42.15 -7.80
C SER A 12 -15.37 -41.04 -8.84
N GLY A 13 -14.59 -41.31 -9.89
CA GLY A 13 -14.25 -40.36 -10.95
C GLY A 13 -15.07 -40.49 -12.25
N MET A 14 -15.98 -41.45 -12.37
CA MET A 14 -16.90 -41.50 -13.52
C MET A 14 -18.08 -40.56 -13.32
N LEU A 15 -17.80 -39.26 -13.21
CA LEU A 15 -18.74 -38.28 -13.74
C LEU A 15 -18.74 -38.53 -15.25
N PHE A 16 -19.77 -39.24 -15.73
CA PHE A 16 -20.00 -39.39 -17.16
C PHE A 16 -20.01 -37.99 -17.79
N SER A 17 -18.88 -37.60 -18.40
CA SER A 17 -18.86 -36.45 -19.28
C SER A 17 -19.85 -36.78 -20.40
N GLN A 18 -21.03 -36.16 -20.35
CA GLN A 18 -22.11 -36.41 -21.30
C GLN A 18 -21.59 -36.05 -22.70
N LYS A 19 -21.36 -37.07 -23.53
CA LYS A 19 -20.73 -36.91 -24.83
C LYS A 19 -21.79 -36.52 -25.85
N ILE A 20 -21.97 -35.21 -26.02
CA ILE A 20 -22.85 -34.64 -27.05
C ILE A 20 -22.06 -34.46 -28.35
N GLN A 21 -22.57 -35.07 -29.42
CA GLN A 21 -21.98 -35.02 -30.76
C GLN A 21 -23.02 -34.67 -31.82
N LEU A 22 -22.55 -34.09 -32.92
CA LEU A 22 -23.36 -33.86 -34.12
C LEU A 22 -22.81 -34.73 -35.25
N LYS A 23 -23.67 -35.53 -35.88
CA LYS A 23 -23.31 -36.39 -37.02
C LYS A 23 -24.46 -36.43 -38.03
N LYS A 24 -24.23 -35.95 -39.26
CA LYS A 24 -25.23 -35.91 -40.35
C LYS A 24 -26.57 -35.33 -39.88
N ASP A 25 -26.54 -34.13 -39.32
CA ASP A 25 -27.69 -33.41 -38.76
C ASP A 25 -28.39 -34.10 -37.57
N LYS A 26 -27.84 -35.19 -37.04
CA LYS A 26 -28.33 -35.84 -35.83
C LYS A 26 -27.59 -35.33 -34.60
N ILE A 27 -28.35 -35.11 -33.53
CA ILE A 27 -27.82 -34.90 -32.18
C ILE A 27 -27.67 -36.28 -31.54
N LEU A 28 -26.43 -36.61 -31.16
CA LEU A 28 -26.10 -37.85 -30.47
C LEU A 28 -25.76 -37.52 -29.02
N PHE A 29 -26.43 -38.18 -28.09
CA PHE A 29 -26.18 -38.09 -26.66
C PHE A 29 -25.66 -39.45 -26.21
N ASN A 30 -24.38 -39.52 -25.82
CA ASN A 30 -23.69 -40.78 -25.54
C ASN A 30 -23.90 -41.81 -26.67
N GLU A 31 -23.74 -41.36 -27.92
CA GLU A 31 -23.84 -42.17 -29.15
C GLU A 31 -25.26 -42.60 -29.54
N LYS A 32 -26.28 -42.31 -28.72
CA LYS A 32 -27.69 -42.50 -29.06
C LYS A 32 -28.25 -41.27 -29.79
N GLU A 33 -28.91 -41.48 -30.92
CA GLU A 33 -29.64 -40.40 -31.61
C GLU A 33 -30.83 -39.94 -30.77
N ILE A 34 -30.94 -38.64 -30.52
CA ILE A 34 -31.99 -38.05 -29.68
C ILE A 34 -32.79 -36.94 -30.37
N GLY A 35 -32.27 -36.39 -31.47
CA GLY A 35 -32.88 -35.27 -32.18
C GLY A 35 -32.17 -34.96 -33.49
N ILE A 36 -32.71 -34.00 -34.21
CA ILE A 36 -32.17 -33.50 -35.48
C ILE A 36 -31.86 -32.01 -35.28
N MET A 37 -30.69 -31.59 -35.74
CA MET A 37 -30.26 -30.20 -35.77
C MET A 37 -29.82 -29.86 -37.19
N LYS A 38 -30.49 -28.90 -37.81
CA LYS A 38 -30.15 -28.40 -39.14
C LYS A 38 -29.53 -27.02 -39.02
N SER A 39 -28.55 -26.72 -39.86
CA SER A 39 -28.00 -25.37 -40.01
C SER A 39 -28.12 -24.96 -41.48
N PRO A 40 -29.32 -24.51 -41.92
CA PRO A 40 -29.59 -24.25 -43.33
C PRO A 40 -28.78 -23.06 -43.88
N TYR A 41 -28.38 -22.14 -43.01
CA TYR A 41 -27.42 -21.08 -43.31
C TYR A 41 -26.61 -20.76 -42.05
N ARG A 42 -25.52 -20.01 -42.24
CA ARG A 42 -24.56 -19.68 -41.19
C ARG A 42 -25.25 -19.06 -39.98
N ASP A 43 -24.85 -19.52 -38.78
CA ASP A 43 -25.27 -19.00 -37.48
C ASP A 43 -26.77 -19.18 -37.15
N HIS A 44 -27.52 -19.92 -37.99
CA HIS A 44 -28.90 -20.31 -37.72
C HIS A 44 -29.01 -21.82 -37.51
N PHE A 45 -29.75 -22.20 -36.47
CA PHE A 45 -29.88 -23.58 -36.02
C PHE A 45 -31.35 -23.92 -35.79
N GLU A 46 -31.84 -24.94 -36.48
CA GLU A 46 -33.20 -25.44 -36.31
C GLU A 46 -33.18 -26.81 -35.62
N PHE A 47 -33.98 -26.96 -34.56
CA PHE A 47 -34.03 -28.16 -33.73
C PHE A 47 -35.35 -28.91 -33.97
N TYR A 48 -35.25 -30.20 -34.28
CA TYR A 48 -36.38 -31.08 -34.56
C TYR A 48 -36.29 -32.38 -33.77
N THR A 49 -37.43 -32.98 -33.45
CA THR A 49 -37.50 -34.36 -32.93
C THR A 49 -37.06 -35.38 -33.97
N LEU A 50 -36.83 -36.63 -33.57
CA LEU A 50 -36.53 -37.72 -34.52
C LEU A 50 -37.68 -38.02 -35.50
N THR A 51 -38.91 -37.66 -35.14
CA THR A 51 -40.10 -37.72 -36.01
C THR A 51 -40.24 -36.50 -36.92
N ASN A 52 -39.22 -35.62 -36.95
CA ASN A 52 -39.14 -34.43 -37.79
C ASN A 52 -40.18 -33.34 -37.44
N GLU A 53 -40.64 -33.30 -36.19
CA GLU A 53 -41.43 -32.20 -35.63
C GLU A 53 -40.50 -31.08 -35.15
N LYS A 54 -40.78 -29.84 -35.54
CA LYS A 54 -39.97 -28.67 -35.18
C LYS A 54 -40.20 -28.29 -33.72
N VAL A 55 -39.11 -28.14 -32.95
CA VAL A 55 -39.17 -27.80 -31.53
C VAL A 55 -38.91 -26.30 -31.32
N PHE A 56 -37.77 -25.80 -31.81
CA PHE A 56 -37.40 -24.39 -31.76
C PHE A 56 -36.26 -24.06 -32.73
N ASP A 57 -36.01 -22.77 -32.89
CA ASP A 57 -34.90 -22.17 -33.62
C ASP A 57 -33.96 -21.44 -32.67
N ALA A 58 -32.67 -21.35 -33.04
CA ALA A 58 -31.68 -20.51 -32.38
C ALA A 58 -30.81 -19.80 -33.43
N ASP A 59 -30.75 -18.49 -33.36
CA ASP A 59 -29.86 -17.63 -34.15
C ASP A 59 -28.71 -17.13 -33.26
N LEU A 60 -27.47 -17.45 -33.64
CA LEU A 60 -26.27 -16.89 -33.02
C LEU A 60 -26.03 -15.48 -33.54
N LYS A 61 -26.19 -14.50 -32.66
CA LYS A 61 -26.01 -13.08 -32.96
C LYS A 61 -24.77 -12.54 -32.27
N GLY A 62 -24.02 -11.71 -32.99
CA GLY A 62 -22.84 -11.00 -32.49
C GLY A 62 -23.05 -9.48 -32.49
N VAL A 63 -22.61 -8.82 -31.41
CA VAL A 63 -22.52 -7.36 -31.33
C VAL A 63 -21.05 -6.99 -31.22
N ALA A 64 -20.55 -6.32 -32.25
CA ALA A 64 -19.20 -5.75 -32.25
C ALA A 64 -19.15 -4.51 -31.35
N LEU A 65 -18.27 -4.57 -30.35
CA LEU A 65 -17.85 -3.45 -29.52
C LEU A 65 -16.65 -2.73 -30.19
N ALA A 66 -16.11 -1.69 -29.55
CA ALA A 66 -14.84 -1.11 -29.99
C ALA A 66 -13.69 -2.12 -29.85
N LYS A 67 -12.58 -1.88 -30.57
CA LYS A 67 -11.33 -2.67 -30.51
C LYS A 67 -11.51 -4.17 -30.82
N ASP A 68 -12.36 -4.49 -31.80
CA ASP A 68 -12.60 -5.84 -32.33
C ASP A 68 -13.12 -6.86 -31.29
N GLN A 69 -13.66 -6.40 -30.16
CA GLN A 69 -14.32 -7.26 -29.18
C GLN A 69 -15.75 -7.58 -29.65
N LEU A 70 -16.18 -8.83 -29.45
CA LEU A 70 -17.49 -9.32 -29.88
C LEU A 70 -18.24 -9.94 -28.70
N LEU A 71 -19.45 -9.45 -28.45
CA LEU A 71 -20.41 -10.10 -27.54
C LEU A 71 -21.33 -10.99 -28.34
N TYR A 72 -21.54 -12.22 -27.90
CA TYR A 72 -22.39 -13.20 -28.58
C TYR A 72 -23.58 -13.60 -27.72
N TYR A 73 -24.74 -13.77 -28.35
CA TYR A 73 -25.96 -14.28 -27.71
C TYR A 73 -26.75 -15.15 -28.69
N LEU A 74 -27.63 -15.99 -28.15
CA LEU A 74 -28.60 -16.76 -28.93
C LEU A 74 -29.96 -16.07 -28.85
N ASP A 75 -30.54 -15.76 -30.01
CA ASP A 75 -31.93 -15.36 -30.15
C ASP A 75 -32.74 -16.60 -30.50
N MET A 76 -33.57 -17.07 -29.59
CA MET A 76 -34.27 -18.34 -29.70
C MET A 76 -35.75 -18.11 -29.93
N LYS A 77 -36.35 -18.95 -30.78
CA LYS A 77 -37.79 -18.90 -31.09
C LYS A 77 -38.40 -20.30 -30.98
N SER A 78 -39.39 -20.44 -30.12
CA SER A 78 -40.17 -21.67 -30.00
C SER A 78 -41.03 -21.93 -31.24
N ALA A 79 -41.47 -23.17 -31.43
CA ALA A 79 -42.44 -23.51 -32.48
C ALA A 79 -43.77 -22.73 -32.38
N SER A 80 -44.17 -22.29 -31.18
CA SER A 80 -45.38 -21.45 -30.96
C SER A 80 -45.15 -19.96 -31.22
N GLY A 81 -43.92 -19.55 -31.52
CA GLY A 81 -43.56 -18.17 -31.83
C GLY A 81 -43.07 -17.33 -30.65
N LYS A 82 -43.06 -17.87 -29.41
CA LYS A 82 -42.45 -17.19 -28.25
C LYS A 82 -40.94 -17.08 -28.45
N THR A 83 -40.37 -15.92 -28.14
CA THR A 83 -38.94 -15.64 -28.30
C THR A 83 -38.27 -15.41 -26.96
N THR A 84 -37.03 -15.87 -26.82
CA THR A 84 -36.19 -15.59 -25.64
C THR A 84 -34.73 -15.45 -26.05
N ARG A 85 -33.91 -14.85 -25.19
CA ARG A 85 -32.50 -14.58 -25.46
C ARG A 85 -31.64 -15.12 -24.32
N ILE A 86 -30.52 -15.73 -24.67
CA ILE A 86 -29.54 -16.23 -23.71
C ILE A 86 -28.11 -15.89 -24.15
N PRO A 87 -27.15 -15.70 -23.22
CA PRO A 87 -25.76 -15.51 -23.58
C PRO A 87 -25.21 -16.71 -24.36
N TYR A 88 -24.26 -16.51 -25.27
CA TYR A 88 -23.55 -17.61 -25.91
C TYR A 88 -22.32 -17.98 -25.08
N GLU A 89 -22.23 -19.24 -24.65
CA GLU A 89 -21.17 -19.70 -23.73
C GLU A 89 -20.48 -20.96 -24.25
N VAL A 90 -19.14 -20.93 -24.27
CA VAL A 90 -18.32 -22.06 -24.70
C VAL A 90 -18.06 -22.99 -23.52
N LEU A 91 -18.98 -23.93 -23.30
CA LEU A 91 -18.91 -24.91 -22.20
C LEU A 91 -18.16 -26.21 -22.58
N ILE A 92 -17.66 -26.29 -23.81
CA ILE A 92 -16.94 -27.46 -24.35
C ILE A 92 -15.73 -27.01 -25.17
N THR A 93 -14.65 -27.80 -25.14
CA THR A 93 -13.50 -27.62 -26.04
C THR A 93 -13.88 -27.95 -27.49
N SER A 94 -14.45 -26.96 -28.19
CA SER A 94 -14.80 -27.05 -29.60
C SER A 94 -14.69 -25.68 -30.27
N PHE A 95 -14.44 -25.68 -31.58
CA PHE A 95 -14.46 -24.48 -32.43
C PHE A 95 -15.67 -24.45 -33.37
N LYS A 96 -16.56 -25.44 -33.29
CA LYS A 96 -17.72 -25.52 -34.17
C LYS A 96 -18.95 -24.93 -33.46
N PRO A 97 -19.52 -23.80 -33.92
CA PRO A 97 -20.60 -23.10 -33.23
C PRO A 97 -21.83 -23.98 -33.00
N ASP A 98 -22.20 -24.79 -33.99
CA ASP A 98 -23.30 -25.75 -33.92
C ASP A 98 -23.19 -26.70 -32.70
N ARG A 99 -22.01 -27.28 -32.48
CA ARG A 99 -21.73 -28.18 -31.38
C ARG A 99 -21.72 -27.45 -30.04
N ILE A 100 -21.20 -26.22 -30.01
CA ILE A 100 -21.17 -25.41 -28.78
C ILE A 100 -22.59 -25.06 -28.35
N VAL A 101 -23.43 -24.59 -29.29
CA VAL A 101 -24.84 -24.28 -29.04
C VAL A 101 -25.59 -25.51 -28.55
N ALA A 102 -25.51 -26.64 -29.26
CA ALA A 102 -26.17 -27.87 -28.83
C ALA A 102 -25.71 -28.32 -27.43
N HIS A 103 -24.42 -28.22 -27.13
CA HIS A 103 -23.90 -28.57 -25.81
C HIS A 103 -24.40 -27.63 -24.71
N GLN A 104 -24.39 -26.32 -24.95
CA GLN A 104 -24.91 -25.33 -24.00
C GLN A 104 -26.40 -25.57 -23.69
N LEU A 105 -27.23 -25.76 -24.72
CA LEU A 105 -28.67 -25.98 -24.56
C LEU A 105 -29.00 -27.27 -23.79
N ALA A 106 -28.19 -28.32 -23.94
CA ALA A 106 -28.36 -29.57 -23.21
C ALA A 106 -27.86 -29.51 -21.76
N VAL A 107 -26.66 -28.94 -21.56
CA VAL A 107 -25.96 -29.04 -20.27
C VAL A 107 -26.37 -27.94 -19.31
N LYS A 108 -26.55 -26.70 -19.80
CA LYS A 108 -26.91 -25.56 -18.94
C LYS A 108 -28.42 -25.37 -18.81
N TYR A 109 -29.15 -25.62 -19.90
CA TYR A 109 -30.59 -25.37 -19.95
C TYR A 109 -31.45 -26.63 -20.00
N HIS A 110 -30.84 -27.82 -20.08
CA HIS A 110 -31.53 -29.11 -20.01
C HIS A 110 -32.68 -29.28 -21.01
N LEU A 111 -32.61 -28.61 -22.17
CA LEU A 111 -33.70 -28.63 -23.17
C LEU A 111 -33.87 -30.00 -23.83
N PHE A 112 -32.81 -30.80 -23.83
CA PHE A 112 -32.83 -32.18 -24.30
C PHE A 112 -31.81 -33.03 -23.54
N ASN A 113 -32.09 -34.33 -23.46
CA ASN A 113 -31.26 -35.34 -22.79
C ASN A 113 -31.28 -36.66 -23.59
N GLU A 114 -30.81 -37.75 -22.98
CA GLU A 114 -30.77 -39.09 -23.59
C GLU A 114 -32.13 -39.63 -24.10
N ASN A 115 -33.25 -39.05 -23.67
CA ASN A 115 -34.61 -39.41 -24.08
C ASN A 115 -35.18 -38.50 -25.17
N GLY A 116 -34.44 -37.49 -25.63
CA GLY A 116 -34.91 -36.50 -26.61
C GLY A 116 -35.18 -35.13 -25.97
N PHE A 117 -35.97 -34.31 -26.66
CA PHE A 117 -36.36 -32.99 -26.16
C PHE A 117 -37.34 -33.11 -25.00
N ASN A 118 -37.07 -32.37 -23.93
CA ASN A 118 -37.96 -32.31 -22.78
C ASN A 118 -39.00 -31.19 -23.01
N LYS A 119 -40.21 -31.56 -23.40
CA LYS A 119 -41.27 -30.61 -23.75
C LYS A 119 -41.57 -29.61 -22.63
N THR A 120 -41.65 -30.09 -21.39
CA THR A 120 -41.93 -29.24 -20.22
C THR A 120 -40.81 -28.24 -19.97
N GLU A 121 -39.56 -28.67 -20.07
CA GLU A 121 -38.40 -27.78 -19.90
C GLU A 121 -38.30 -26.77 -21.04
N VAL A 122 -38.60 -27.17 -22.28
CA VAL A 122 -38.64 -26.26 -23.43
C VAL A 122 -39.72 -25.20 -23.23
N GLU A 123 -40.94 -25.60 -22.85
CA GLU A 123 -42.04 -24.65 -22.59
C GLU A 123 -41.68 -23.69 -21.44
N SER A 124 -41.23 -24.22 -20.31
CA SER A 124 -40.75 -23.44 -19.16
C SER A 124 -39.61 -22.48 -19.53
N PHE A 125 -38.68 -22.95 -20.36
CA PHE A 125 -37.57 -22.16 -20.84
C PHE A 125 -38.07 -20.94 -21.63
N PHE A 126 -39.03 -21.06 -22.53
CA PHE A 126 -39.55 -19.91 -23.27
C PHE A 126 -40.49 -19.01 -22.46
N ASP A 127 -41.07 -19.51 -21.37
CA ASP A 127 -41.96 -18.75 -20.47
C ASP A 127 -41.23 -17.99 -19.36
N THR A 128 -39.97 -18.35 -19.09
CA THR A 128 -39.14 -17.66 -18.10
C THR A 128 -38.76 -16.26 -18.60
N PRO A 129 -39.15 -15.17 -17.89
CA PRO A 129 -38.70 -13.82 -18.22
C PRO A 129 -37.17 -13.71 -18.12
N ARG A 130 -36.54 -13.12 -19.13
CA ARG A 130 -35.09 -12.89 -19.18
C ARG A 130 -34.78 -11.45 -19.56
N GLU A 131 -33.58 -11.02 -19.19
CA GLU A 131 -33.04 -9.72 -19.55
C GLU A 131 -32.99 -9.54 -21.08
N ASN A 132 -33.22 -8.31 -21.53
CA ASN A 132 -33.10 -7.98 -22.94
C ASN A 132 -31.61 -7.81 -23.32
N LEU A 133 -30.97 -8.92 -23.68
CA LEU A 133 -29.56 -8.92 -24.10
C LEU A 133 -29.30 -8.03 -25.33
N THR A 134 -30.29 -7.81 -26.20
CA THR A 134 -30.12 -6.93 -27.36
C THR A 134 -29.91 -5.49 -26.93
N ASP A 135 -30.78 -4.94 -26.08
CA ASP A 135 -30.66 -3.56 -25.59
C ASP A 135 -29.43 -3.39 -24.70
N GLN A 136 -29.14 -4.40 -23.86
CA GLN A 136 -27.96 -4.41 -23.00
C GLN A 136 -26.68 -4.37 -23.83
N TYR A 137 -26.55 -5.22 -24.84
CA TYR A 137 -25.34 -5.29 -25.67
C TYR A 137 -25.23 -4.11 -26.63
N LEU A 138 -26.35 -3.54 -27.11
CA LEU A 138 -26.35 -2.28 -27.86
C LEU A 138 -25.91 -1.10 -26.99
N THR A 139 -26.34 -1.05 -25.72
CA THR A 139 -25.88 -0.05 -24.76
C THR A 139 -24.39 -0.20 -24.49
N ALA A 140 -23.92 -1.43 -24.25
CA ALA A 140 -22.50 -1.73 -24.09
C ALA A 140 -21.67 -1.33 -25.33
N LYS A 141 -22.19 -1.57 -26.54
CA LYS A 141 -21.58 -1.11 -27.80
C LYS A 141 -21.47 0.41 -27.85
N ASN A 142 -22.56 1.13 -27.57
CA ASN A 142 -22.57 2.59 -27.63
C ASN A 142 -21.59 3.20 -26.61
N ASN A 143 -21.57 2.68 -25.37
CA ASN A 143 -20.62 3.12 -24.35
C ASN A 143 -19.17 2.82 -24.76
N SER A 144 -18.90 1.60 -25.25
CA SER A 144 -17.57 1.21 -25.73
C SER A 144 -17.06 2.09 -26.88
N ILE A 145 -17.94 2.46 -27.82
CA ILE A 145 -17.62 3.39 -28.91
C ILE A 145 -17.38 4.81 -28.39
N ALA A 146 -18.22 5.28 -27.45
CA ALA A 146 -18.07 6.61 -26.85
C ALA A 146 -16.75 6.74 -26.09
N GLU A 147 -16.40 5.76 -25.25
CA GLU A 147 -15.13 5.70 -24.52
C GLU A 147 -13.92 5.66 -25.46
N ASP A 148 -13.97 4.87 -26.54
CA ASP A 148 -12.88 4.82 -27.51
C ASP A 148 -12.74 6.14 -28.29
N ASN A 149 -13.85 6.81 -28.61
CA ASN A 149 -13.86 8.13 -29.24
C ASN A 149 -13.32 9.22 -28.31
N GLU A 150 -13.69 9.21 -27.03
CA GLU A 150 -13.17 10.14 -26.02
C GLU A 150 -11.66 9.97 -25.86
N ARG A 151 -11.19 8.73 -25.70
CA ARG A 151 -9.76 8.41 -25.63
C ARG A 151 -9.00 8.87 -26.89
N LYS A 152 -9.57 8.66 -28.08
CA LYS A 152 -8.99 9.15 -29.34
C LYS A 152 -8.94 10.68 -29.37
N SER A 153 -9.98 11.36 -28.91
CA SER A 153 -10.01 12.83 -28.80
C SER A 153 -8.92 13.33 -27.87
N GLN A 154 -8.76 12.73 -26.69
CA GLN A 154 -7.70 13.07 -25.74
C GLN A 154 -6.30 12.86 -26.32
N LEU A 155 -6.08 11.75 -27.03
CA LEU A 155 -4.81 11.49 -27.73
C LEU A 155 -4.52 12.56 -28.79
N GLU A 156 -5.51 12.93 -29.59
CA GLU A 156 -5.38 13.98 -30.60
C GLU A 156 -5.15 15.36 -29.99
N ASP A 157 -5.80 15.68 -28.86
CA ASP A 157 -5.56 16.91 -28.12
C ASP A 157 -4.14 16.97 -27.56
N ILE A 158 -3.64 15.88 -26.98
CA ILE A 158 -2.25 15.79 -26.51
C ILE A 158 -1.27 15.93 -27.66
N ARG A 159 -1.51 15.26 -28.79
CA ARG A 159 -0.69 15.39 -30.00
C ARG A 159 -0.69 16.81 -30.54
N ARG A 160 -1.83 17.52 -30.49
CA ARG A 160 -1.94 18.91 -30.91
C ARG A 160 -1.23 19.88 -29.96
N ILE A 161 -1.41 19.70 -28.65
CA ILE A 161 -0.87 20.60 -27.62
C ILE A 161 0.64 20.43 -27.49
N TYR A 162 1.10 19.19 -27.35
CA TYR A 162 2.48 18.88 -27.00
C TYR A 162 3.33 18.42 -28.18
N ASN A 163 2.72 17.81 -29.21
CA ASN A 163 3.40 17.26 -30.39
C ASN A 163 4.69 16.49 -30.02
N PRO A 164 4.57 15.44 -29.17
CA PRO A 164 5.73 14.72 -28.68
C PRO A 164 6.50 14.06 -29.83
N ARG A 165 7.82 14.18 -29.81
CA ARG A 165 8.75 13.64 -30.79
C ARG A 165 9.94 13.02 -30.09
N LEU A 166 10.51 11.99 -30.69
CA LEU A 166 11.77 11.42 -30.21
C LEU A 166 12.96 12.02 -30.96
N GLY A 167 13.97 12.47 -30.22
CA GLY A 167 15.29 12.83 -30.70
C GLY A 167 16.13 11.60 -31.05
N SER A 168 17.29 11.84 -31.65
CA SER A 168 18.17 10.77 -32.15
C SER A 168 18.80 9.92 -31.05
N ASN A 169 18.89 10.41 -29.82
CA ASN A 169 19.45 9.68 -28.68
C ASN A 169 18.36 9.29 -27.67
N GLY A 170 17.10 9.28 -28.08
CA GLY A 170 15.96 8.94 -27.23
C GLY A 170 15.41 10.14 -26.44
N GLU A 171 15.82 11.37 -26.72
CA GLU A 171 15.25 12.56 -26.08
C GLU A 171 13.77 12.70 -26.40
N ILE A 172 12.93 12.92 -25.39
CA ILE A 172 11.52 13.21 -25.60
C ILE A 172 11.37 14.72 -25.73
N LEU A 173 11.02 15.16 -26.92
CA LEU A 173 10.88 16.55 -27.31
C LEU A 173 9.39 16.90 -27.38
N ILE A 174 9.01 18.04 -26.83
CA ILE A 174 7.68 18.62 -27.09
C ILE A 174 7.83 19.98 -27.76
N ASN A 175 6.87 20.28 -28.62
CA ASN A 175 6.79 21.56 -29.29
C ASN A 175 5.36 22.11 -29.19
N ASN A 176 5.20 23.19 -28.42
CA ASN A 176 3.95 23.91 -28.28
C ASN A 176 3.80 25.05 -29.32
N GLY A 177 4.11 24.79 -30.60
CA GLY A 177 3.95 25.73 -31.71
C GLY A 177 5.21 26.54 -32.07
N ASN A 178 5.22 27.84 -31.75
CA ASN A 178 6.23 28.80 -32.22
C ASN A 178 7.57 28.76 -31.44
N TYR A 179 7.68 27.90 -30.43
CA TYR A 179 8.88 27.79 -29.61
C TYR A 179 9.78 26.65 -30.10
N PRO A 180 11.11 26.76 -29.93
CA PRO A 180 12.01 25.65 -30.19
C PRO A 180 11.59 24.44 -29.35
N ALA A 181 11.71 23.25 -29.93
CA ALA A 181 11.38 22.01 -29.23
C ALA A 181 12.23 21.90 -27.96
N ARG A 182 11.59 21.58 -26.83
CA ARG A 182 12.29 21.39 -25.54
C ARG A 182 12.28 19.92 -25.14
N ILE A 183 13.37 19.49 -24.51
CA ILE A 183 13.49 18.15 -23.94
C ILE A 183 12.72 18.12 -22.62
N ILE A 184 11.94 17.08 -22.40
CA ILE A 184 11.16 16.86 -21.17
C ILE A 184 11.45 15.51 -20.51
N GLY A 185 12.28 14.68 -21.14
CA GLY A 185 12.64 13.36 -20.63
C GLY A 185 13.40 12.55 -21.68
N TYR A 186 13.56 11.27 -21.40
CA TYR A 186 14.29 10.32 -22.24
C TYR A 186 13.55 8.99 -22.32
N ALA A 187 13.58 8.35 -23.49
CA ALA A 187 13.06 7.01 -23.69
C ALA A 187 14.18 6.06 -24.12
N ILE A 188 14.24 4.89 -23.50
CA ILE A 188 15.21 3.83 -23.82
C ILE A 188 14.44 2.56 -24.18
N GLY A 189 14.50 2.19 -25.46
CA GLY A 189 13.94 0.94 -25.95
C GLY A 189 14.90 -0.22 -25.72
N TYR A 190 14.34 -1.38 -25.33
CA TYR A 190 15.05 -2.64 -25.15
C TYR A 190 14.50 -3.72 -26.08
N HIS A 191 15.25 -4.81 -26.22
CA HIS A 191 14.73 -6.01 -26.87
C HIS A 191 13.65 -6.67 -26.02
N CYS A 192 12.49 -6.86 -26.63
CA CYS A 192 11.32 -7.43 -26.01
C CYS A 192 11.25 -8.92 -26.40
N THR A 193 11.62 -9.84 -25.50
CA THR A 193 11.52 -11.28 -25.76
C THR A 193 10.10 -11.77 -25.45
N GLY A 194 9.51 -12.58 -26.35
CA GLY A 194 8.10 -12.96 -26.28
C GLY A 194 7.74 -13.84 -25.06
N PHE A 195 6.52 -13.65 -24.55
CA PHE A 195 5.83 -14.47 -23.53
C PHE A 195 6.39 -14.43 -22.10
N SER A 196 6.39 -13.22 -21.51
CA SER A 196 6.85 -12.83 -20.17
C SER A 196 8.34 -12.49 -20.09
N SER A 197 8.63 -11.19 -20.05
CA SER A 197 9.94 -10.68 -19.72
C SER A 197 9.89 -10.05 -18.33
N GLN A 198 10.82 -10.43 -17.44
CA GLN A 198 11.10 -9.65 -16.22
C GLN A 198 11.71 -8.28 -16.58
N ASN A 199 12.31 -8.18 -17.77
CA ASN A 199 12.92 -6.96 -18.28
C ASN A 199 11.89 -6.11 -19.03
N PRO A 200 11.96 -4.77 -18.89
CA PRO A 200 11.10 -3.86 -19.63
C PRO A 200 11.48 -3.86 -21.12
N CYS A 201 10.48 -3.66 -21.96
CA CYS A 201 10.63 -3.44 -23.39
C CYS A 201 10.92 -1.97 -23.72
N LEU A 202 10.40 -1.04 -22.92
CA LEU A 202 10.65 0.40 -23.05
C LEU A 202 10.64 1.03 -21.67
N GLU A 203 11.61 1.90 -21.39
CA GLU A 203 11.62 2.75 -20.20
C GLU A 203 11.56 4.22 -20.60
N VAL A 204 10.83 5.00 -19.81
CA VAL A 204 10.71 6.45 -19.94
C VAL A 204 11.14 7.09 -18.63
N SER A 205 12.09 8.01 -18.70
CA SER A 205 12.58 8.79 -17.57
C SER A 205 12.34 10.28 -17.78
N ASP A 206 12.24 11.02 -16.68
CA ASP A 206 12.16 12.47 -16.68
C ASP A 206 13.54 13.14 -16.77
N LEU A 207 13.62 14.46 -16.59
CA LEU A 207 14.88 15.21 -16.68
C LEU A 207 15.80 14.99 -15.48
N ASP A 208 15.25 14.51 -14.35
CA ASP A 208 16.00 14.18 -13.14
C ASP A 208 16.54 12.74 -13.18
N GLY A 209 16.26 11.99 -14.26
CA GLY A 209 16.67 10.60 -14.43
C GLY A 209 15.79 9.62 -13.66
N ILE A 210 14.65 10.06 -13.12
CA ILE A 210 13.69 9.20 -12.44
C ILE A 210 12.89 8.44 -13.51
N LYS A 211 12.84 7.11 -13.38
CA LYS A 211 12.05 6.25 -14.27
C LYS A 211 10.57 6.48 -14.00
N ILE A 212 9.90 7.19 -14.91
CA ILE A 212 8.48 7.49 -14.84
C ILE A 212 7.64 6.28 -15.20
N ALA A 213 8.04 5.54 -16.23
CA ALA A 213 7.29 4.38 -16.70
C ALA A 213 8.18 3.29 -17.29
N SER A 214 7.81 2.04 -17.04
CA SER A 214 8.42 0.84 -17.60
C SER A 214 7.33 0.00 -18.26
N MET A 215 7.50 -0.32 -19.53
CA MET A 215 6.54 -1.08 -20.35
C MET A 215 7.02 -2.53 -20.52
N TYR A 216 6.11 -3.50 -20.40
CA TYR A 216 6.39 -4.94 -20.46
C TYR A 216 5.46 -5.65 -21.44
N GLN A 217 5.97 -6.69 -22.11
CA GLN A 217 5.18 -7.52 -23.03
C GLN A 217 4.11 -8.31 -22.28
N THR A 218 2.88 -8.33 -22.81
CA THR A 218 1.83 -9.25 -22.35
C THR A 218 1.58 -10.36 -23.39
N GLN A 219 0.62 -11.25 -23.14
CA GLN A 219 0.26 -12.32 -24.08
C GLN A 219 -0.26 -11.80 -25.43
N GLY A 220 -0.75 -10.56 -25.52
CA GLY A 220 -1.22 -9.97 -26.78
C GLY A 220 -0.14 -9.24 -27.57
N MET A 221 -0.21 -9.30 -28.90
CA MET A 221 0.82 -8.75 -29.81
C MET A 221 0.91 -7.21 -29.82
N LYS A 222 -0.09 -6.50 -29.29
CA LYS A 222 -0.14 -5.03 -29.23
C LYS A 222 -0.53 -4.51 -27.84
N THR A 223 -0.54 -5.39 -26.85
CA THR A 223 -0.95 -5.06 -25.48
C THR A 223 0.26 -5.18 -24.56
N TYR A 224 0.45 -4.16 -23.74
CA TYR A 224 1.63 -4.02 -22.89
C TYR A 224 1.19 -3.63 -21.49
N ALA A 225 1.84 -4.20 -20.48
CA ALA A 225 1.67 -3.78 -19.09
C ALA A 225 2.62 -2.62 -18.82
N VAL A 226 2.16 -1.59 -18.12
CA VAL A 226 2.94 -0.41 -17.78
C VAL A 226 2.98 -0.29 -16.27
N ARG A 227 4.18 -0.07 -15.72
CA ARG A 227 4.42 0.22 -14.30
C ARG A 227 5.02 1.60 -14.19
N THR A 228 4.57 2.39 -13.22
CA THR A 228 5.00 3.78 -13.06
C THR A 228 5.73 4.03 -11.75
N PHE A 229 6.39 5.18 -11.63
CA PHE A 229 7.22 5.55 -10.47
C PHE A 229 6.47 5.59 -9.14
N ASP A 230 5.15 5.82 -9.21
CA ASP A 230 4.22 5.86 -8.08
C ASP A 230 3.55 4.51 -7.80
N HIS A 231 4.04 3.43 -8.41
CA HIS A 231 3.56 2.04 -8.27
C HIS A 231 2.18 1.77 -8.87
N ASN A 232 1.66 2.66 -9.71
CA ASN A 232 0.47 2.37 -10.49
C ASN A 232 0.78 1.42 -11.65
N GLU A 233 -0.23 0.61 -12.03
CA GLU A 233 -0.15 -0.28 -13.18
C GLU A 233 -1.34 -0.08 -14.13
N PHE A 234 -1.10 -0.10 -15.44
CA PHE A 234 -2.17 -0.06 -16.45
C PHE A 234 -1.78 -0.80 -17.73
N ILE A 235 -2.77 -1.06 -18.59
CA ILE A 235 -2.56 -1.71 -19.90
C ILE A 235 -2.52 -0.66 -21.01
N PHE A 236 -1.41 -0.62 -21.74
CA PHE A 236 -1.26 0.13 -22.98
C PHE A 236 -1.59 -0.77 -24.17
N THR A 237 -2.57 -0.36 -24.99
CA THR A 237 -2.91 -1.02 -26.25
C THR A 237 -2.49 -0.16 -27.43
N ALA A 238 -1.42 -0.56 -28.11
CA ALA A 238 -0.82 0.19 -29.21
C ALA A 238 -1.55 -0.04 -30.54
N THR A 239 -1.47 0.93 -31.45
CA THR A 239 -1.97 0.76 -32.84
C THR A 239 -1.15 -0.26 -33.63
N ARG A 240 0.12 -0.45 -33.27
CA ARG A 240 1.10 -1.33 -33.93
C ARG A 240 1.95 -2.12 -32.92
N PRO A 241 2.52 -3.28 -33.32
CA PRO A 241 3.45 -4.01 -32.46
C PRO A 241 4.71 -3.17 -32.16
N TYR A 242 5.26 -3.36 -30.98
CA TYR A 242 6.51 -2.73 -30.55
C TYR A 242 7.70 -3.18 -31.40
N ALA A 243 8.53 -2.21 -31.78
CA ALA A 243 9.89 -2.41 -32.26
C ALA A 243 10.78 -1.32 -31.66
N GLN A 244 12.01 -1.67 -31.30
CA GLN A 244 12.93 -0.79 -30.56
C GLN A 244 13.24 0.52 -31.30
N SER A 245 13.26 0.50 -32.63
CA SER A 245 13.52 1.66 -33.49
C SER A 245 12.25 2.37 -33.98
N ASP A 246 11.06 1.96 -33.52
CA ASP A 246 9.79 2.56 -33.98
C ASP A 246 9.44 3.81 -33.18
N TYR A 247 9.88 4.96 -33.69
CA TYR A 247 9.58 6.27 -33.13
C TYR A 247 8.07 6.57 -33.05
N ALA A 248 7.26 6.02 -33.96
CA ALA A 248 5.81 6.25 -33.94
C ALA A 248 5.17 5.50 -32.76
N PHE A 249 5.67 4.30 -32.45
CA PHE A 249 5.26 3.56 -31.26
C PHE A 249 5.62 4.33 -29.98
N VAL A 250 6.87 4.82 -29.87
CA VAL A 250 7.31 5.56 -28.68
C VAL A 250 6.49 6.83 -28.49
N ASN A 251 6.23 7.60 -29.56
CA ASN A 251 5.38 8.79 -29.48
C ASN A 251 3.94 8.46 -29.05
N GLU A 252 3.38 7.34 -29.52
CA GLU A 252 2.07 6.86 -29.07
C GLU A 252 2.08 6.52 -27.58
N PHE A 253 3.13 5.86 -27.10
CA PHE A 253 3.29 5.53 -25.69
C PHE A 253 3.42 6.78 -24.81
N ILE A 254 4.22 7.78 -25.20
CA ILE A 254 4.35 9.05 -24.48
C ILE A 254 3.00 9.78 -24.41
N ALA A 255 2.25 9.83 -25.51
CA ALA A 255 0.93 10.44 -25.49
C ALA A 255 -0.04 9.70 -24.53
N HIS A 256 0.08 8.38 -24.42
CA HIS A 256 -0.70 7.59 -23.48
C HIS A 256 -0.29 7.87 -22.03
N LEU A 257 1.00 8.04 -21.74
CA LEU A 257 1.48 8.46 -20.42
C LEU A 257 0.87 9.81 -20.00
N PHE A 258 0.74 10.75 -20.94
CA PHE A 258 0.16 12.07 -20.67
C PHE A 258 -1.34 11.97 -20.34
N ILE A 259 -2.08 11.07 -20.98
CA ILE A 259 -3.49 10.78 -20.60
C ILE A 259 -3.60 10.31 -19.16
N HIS A 260 -2.63 9.49 -18.72
CA HIS A 260 -2.59 9.01 -17.34
C HIS A 260 -1.93 10.01 -16.37
N GLY A 261 -1.68 11.25 -16.79
CA GLY A 261 -1.18 12.32 -15.93
C GLY A 261 0.34 12.35 -15.76
N TYR A 262 1.09 11.55 -16.49
CA TYR A 262 2.56 11.50 -16.41
C TYR A 262 3.19 12.43 -17.46
N THR A 263 3.39 13.70 -17.12
CA THR A 263 3.86 14.74 -18.06
C THR A 263 5.38 14.85 -18.15
N LEU A 264 6.12 14.05 -17.38
CA LEU A 264 7.59 14.05 -17.29
C LEU A 264 8.16 15.33 -16.65
N GLU A 265 9.29 15.84 -17.15
CA GLU A 265 10.03 16.99 -16.64
C GLU A 265 10.64 16.76 -15.25
N HIS A 266 10.04 17.36 -14.22
CA HIS A 266 10.45 17.26 -12.82
C HIS A 266 9.30 16.75 -11.94
N GLN A 267 8.23 16.22 -12.56
CA GLN A 267 7.02 15.83 -11.86
C GLN A 267 7.31 14.80 -10.76
N ALA A 268 8.08 13.76 -11.06
CA ALA A 268 8.38 12.73 -10.07
C ALA A 268 9.27 13.26 -8.93
N TYR A 269 10.18 14.20 -9.22
CA TYR A 269 10.95 14.88 -8.18
C TYR A 269 10.03 15.61 -7.19
N TYR A 270 9.11 16.44 -7.67
CA TYR A 270 8.19 17.17 -6.81
C TYR A 270 7.25 16.25 -6.03
N THR A 271 6.68 15.25 -6.69
CA THR A 271 5.82 14.25 -6.02
C THR A 271 6.58 13.51 -4.92
N ASN A 272 7.82 13.08 -5.17
CA ASN A 272 8.64 12.42 -4.17
C ASN A 272 9.01 13.37 -3.03
N GLN A 273 9.28 14.65 -3.32
CA GLN A 273 9.58 15.65 -2.31
C GLN A 273 8.37 15.90 -1.39
N GLU A 274 7.17 16.05 -1.94
CA GLU A 274 5.93 16.19 -1.19
C GLU A 274 5.66 14.97 -0.31
N MET A 275 5.87 13.76 -0.85
CA MET A 275 5.74 12.53 -0.10
C MET A 275 6.74 12.47 1.07
N GLN A 276 8.00 12.86 0.83
CA GLN A 276 9.02 12.91 1.89
C GLN A 276 8.69 13.95 2.94
N GLN A 277 8.20 15.14 2.56
CA GLN A 277 7.73 16.15 3.51
C GLN A 277 6.56 15.62 4.34
N SER A 278 5.61 14.94 3.72
CA SER A 278 4.49 14.30 4.43
C SER A 278 4.98 13.23 5.41
N LYS A 279 5.97 12.41 5.05
CA LYS A 279 6.59 11.42 5.94
C LYS A 279 7.29 12.10 7.13
N VAL A 280 7.99 13.20 6.90
CA VAL A 280 8.64 13.99 7.95
C VAL A 280 7.62 14.59 8.91
N VAL A 281 6.54 15.21 8.39
CA VAL A 281 5.46 15.78 9.22
C VAL A 281 4.76 14.70 10.05
N ASP A 282 4.44 13.55 9.45
CA ASP A 282 3.89 12.39 10.17
C ASP A 282 4.85 11.91 11.28
N ALA A 283 6.15 11.81 10.98
CA ALA A 283 7.14 11.39 11.96
C ALA A 283 7.28 12.41 13.11
N ILE A 284 7.23 13.71 12.82
CA ILE A 284 7.28 14.77 13.84
C ILE A 284 6.08 14.63 14.78
N ASN A 285 4.87 14.46 14.23
CA ASN A 285 3.65 14.34 15.02
C ASN A 285 3.60 13.06 15.88
N ARG A 286 4.28 11.99 15.47
CA ARG A 286 4.38 10.74 16.23
C ARG A 286 5.51 10.72 17.26
N SER A 287 6.47 11.63 17.14
CA SER A 287 7.65 11.65 17.99
C SER A 287 7.38 12.32 19.33
N ILE A 288 8.11 11.90 20.37
CA ILE A 288 8.13 12.59 21.68
C ILE A 288 9.05 13.83 21.67
N ASN A 289 9.78 14.05 20.58
CA ASN A 289 10.64 15.22 20.38
C ASN A 289 9.86 16.53 20.49
N LEU A 290 10.53 17.58 20.96
CA LEU A 290 9.93 18.91 21.08
C LEU A 290 10.53 19.82 20.01
N TYR A 291 9.68 20.51 19.25
CA TYR A 291 10.08 21.40 18.16
C TYR A 291 9.47 22.79 18.38
N ASP A 292 10.31 23.78 18.71
CA ASP A 292 9.93 25.18 18.91
C ASP A 292 8.74 25.38 19.87
N VAL A 293 8.67 24.60 20.94
CA VAL A 293 7.58 24.66 21.93
C VAL A 293 7.81 25.81 22.92
N PRO A 294 6.80 26.64 23.24
CA PRO A 294 6.95 27.69 24.24
C PRO A 294 7.37 27.16 25.61
N GLY A 295 8.37 27.80 26.21
CA GLY A 295 8.91 27.38 27.50
C GLY A 295 10.00 28.29 28.04
N TYR A 296 10.77 27.76 28.97
CA TYR A 296 11.91 28.46 29.55
C TYR A 296 13.00 27.50 30.00
N VAL A 297 14.24 28.01 30.06
CA VAL A 297 15.38 27.32 30.67
C VAL A 297 15.75 28.04 31.97
N VAL A 298 16.05 27.26 33.01
CA VAL A 298 16.61 27.73 34.27
C VAL A 298 18.04 27.19 34.39
N GLU A 299 19.00 28.11 34.42
CA GLU A 299 20.41 27.79 34.58
C GLU A 299 20.73 27.41 36.03
N LYS A 300 21.88 26.74 36.26
CA LYS A 300 22.35 26.37 37.60
C LYS A 300 22.46 27.55 38.57
N SER A 301 22.67 28.75 38.05
CA SER A 301 22.68 30.01 38.82
C SER A 301 21.29 30.48 39.29
N GLY A 302 20.22 29.83 38.85
CA GLY A 302 18.83 30.25 39.06
C GLY A 302 18.29 31.22 38.01
N LYS A 303 19.11 31.61 37.01
CA LYS A 303 18.68 32.52 35.94
C LYS A 303 17.66 31.84 35.03
N LYS A 304 16.43 32.37 34.99
CA LYS A 304 15.36 31.97 34.05
C LYS A 304 15.48 32.75 32.74
N THR A 305 15.36 32.05 31.61
CA THR A 305 15.28 32.65 30.27
C THR A 305 14.14 32.03 29.47
N GLU A 306 13.20 32.86 29.01
CA GLU A 306 12.03 32.43 28.23
C GLU A 306 12.32 32.42 26.72
N GLY A 307 11.61 31.56 25.99
CA GLY A 307 11.74 31.42 24.53
C GLY A 307 11.05 30.15 24.00
N THR A 308 11.41 29.71 22.80
CA THR A 308 10.99 28.42 22.26
C THR A 308 12.06 27.37 22.50
N ILE A 309 11.61 26.16 22.85
CA ILE A 309 12.43 25.03 23.24
C ILE A 309 12.38 23.97 22.15
N THR A 310 13.55 23.50 21.73
CA THR A 310 13.70 22.35 20.84
C THR A 310 14.61 21.33 21.50
N ILE A 311 14.19 20.06 21.54
CA ILE A 311 15.01 18.95 22.02
C ILE A 311 14.73 17.66 21.24
N TRP A 312 15.84 17.10 20.78
CA TRP A 312 16.07 15.73 20.33
C TRP A 312 15.88 14.69 21.44
N PHE A 313 14.81 13.94 21.62
CA PHE A 313 14.76 12.81 22.56
C PHE A 313 14.99 11.45 21.89
N GLU A 314 14.54 11.30 20.65
CA GLU A 314 14.65 10.09 19.84
C GLU A 314 14.91 10.44 18.36
N MET A 315 15.32 9.44 17.60
CA MET A 315 15.47 9.53 16.15
C MET A 315 14.10 9.74 15.47
N LEU A 316 14.08 10.57 14.42
CA LEU A 316 12.88 10.77 13.62
C LEU A 316 12.66 9.56 12.68
N ASP A 317 11.63 8.76 12.95
CA ASP A 317 11.32 7.54 12.19
C ASP A 317 10.33 7.82 11.03
N THR A 318 10.87 8.29 9.90
CA THR A 318 10.10 8.62 8.68
C THR A 318 9.56 7.39 7.94
N GLU A 319 10.17 6.22 8.14
CA GLU A 319 9.80 4.97 7.45
C GLU A 319 9.01 4.00 8.34
N ARG A 320 8.64 4.41 9.56
CA ARG A 320 7.85 3.60 10.52
C ARG A 320 8.52 2.26 10.87
N THR A 321 9.84 2.26 10.96
CA THR A 321 10.65 1.11 11.37
C THR A 321 10.48 0.76 12.85
N GLY A 322 10.00 1.70 13.66
CA GLY A 322 9.94 1.58 15.13
C GLY A 322 11.29 1.84 15.81
N GLN A 323 12.33 2.21 15.05
CA GLN A 323 13.65 2.53 15.57
C GLN A 323 13.65 3.91 16.24
N LYS A 324 13.98 3.95 17.54
CA LYS A 324 14.00 5.17 18.36
C LYS A 324 15.40 5.74 18.61
N LEU A 325 16.43 4.94 18.44
CA LEU A 325 17.83 5.29 18.70
C LEU A 325 18.70 4.77 17.55
N PRO A 326 19.81 5.44 17.20
CA PRO A 326 20.69 4.97 16.15
C PRO A 326 21.32 3.62 16.52
N GLU A 327 21.48 2.74 15.53
CA GLU A 327 22.16 1.45 15.71
C GLU A 327 23.68 1.59 15.89
N GLY A 328 24.26 2.76 15.59
CA GLY A 328 25.67 3.08 15.84
C GLY A 328 25.96 4.59 15.79
N GLY A 329 26.90 5.04 16.65
CA GLY A 329 27.36 6.43 16.74
C GLY A 329 27.07 7.10 18.10
N ALA A 330 27.79 8.18 18.41
CA ALA A 330 27.39 9.11 19.48
C ALA A 330 26.04 9.70 19.12
N ASP A 331 25.13 9.77 20.09
CA ASP A 331 23.95 10.61 19.92
C ASP A 331 23.89 11.70 20.99
N PHE A 332 23.37 12.87 20.59
CA PHE A 332 23.00 13.96 21.48
C PHE A 332 21.52 13.90 21.86
N PHE A 333 20.78 12.87 21.43
CA PHE A 333 19.40 12.62 21.87
C PHE A 333 19.30 12.57 23.40
N GLY A 334 18.43 13.41 23.94
CA GLY A 334 18.18 13.64 25.35
C GLY A 334 19.27 14.43 26.06
N GLN A 335 20.38 14.79 25.40
CA GLN A 335 21.54 15.44 26.05
C GLN A 335 21.59 16.95 25.84
N ARG A 336 20.94 17.48 24.79
CA ARG A 336 20.98 18.91 24.44
C ARG A 336 19.59 19.47 24.25
N VAL A 337 19.38 20.65 24.84
CA VAL A 337 18.20 21.47 24.61
C VAL A 337 18.61 22.79 23.99
N THR A 338 17.86 23.23 22.99
CA THR A 338 18.07 24.51 22.32
C THR A 338 16.96 25.48 22.74
N LEU A 339 17.36 26.65 23.22
CA LEU A 339 16.49 27.79 23.49
C LEU A 339 16.67 28.83 22.40
N LYS A 340 15.58 29.18 21.73
CA LYS A 340 15.52 30.25 20.74
C LYS A 340 14.72 31.41 21.32
N LYS A 341 15.31 32.61 21.34
CA LYS A 341 14.68 33.82 21.91
C LYS A 341 14.89 35.02 20.99
N GLN A 342 13.94 35.94 21.00
CA GLN A 342 14.08 37.18 20.25
C GLN A 342 15.02 38.16 20.97
N LEU A 343 15.86 38.87 20.21
CA LEU A 343 16.73 39.90 20.77
C LEU A 343 15.95 41.22 20.95
N PRO A 344 16.17 41.96 22.06
CA PRO A 344 15.52 43.25 22.27
C PRO A 344 15.80 44.22 21.12
N GLY A 345 14.75 44.74 20.48
CA GLY A 345 14.87 45.73 19.40
C GLY A 345 15.34 45.20 18.04
N MET A 346 15.43 43.87 17.85
CA MET A 346 15.78 43.26 16.57
C MET A 346 14.78 42.15 16.17
N ASN A 347 14.59 41.95 14.86
CA ASN A 347 13.85 40.81 14.32
C ASN A 347 14.70 39.52 14.24
N SER A 348 15.93 39.55 14.75
CA SER A 348 16.82 38.40 14.78
C SER A 348 16.59 37.55 16.04
N MET A 349 16.67 36.23 15.86
CA MET A 349 16.54 35.25 16.94
C MET A 349 17.93 34.83 17.41
N ALA A 350 18.17 34.87 18.72
CA ALA A 350 19.35 34.27 19.34
C ALA A 350 19.05 32.82 19.70
N ILE A 351 19.96 31.92 19.32
CA ILE A 351 19.90 30.49 19.63
C ILE A 351 20.98 30.18 20.66
N LYS A 352 20.60 29.55 21.77
CA LYS A 352 21.55 29.05 22.79
C LYS A 352 21.28 27.58 23.06
N THR A 353 22.32 26.76 22.99
CA THR A 353 22.26 25.33 23.32
C THR A 353 22.78 25.11 24.73
N TYR A 354 22.11 24.23 25.46
CA TYR A 354 22.47 23.83 26.81
C TYR A 354 22.62 22.30 26.88
N ASP A 355 23.72 21.84 27.47
CA ASP A 355 23.96 20.42 27.71
C ASP A 355 23.35 19.98 29.07
N ALA A 356 22.90 18.74 29.15
CA ALA A 356 22.27 18.17 30.35
C ALA A 356 23.22 18.06 31.56
N ASP A 357 24.54 18.08 31.36
CA ASP A 357 25.54 18.02 32.43
C ASP A 357 25.78 19.38 33.11
N SER A 358 25.26 20.47 32.53
CA SER A 358 25.39 21.83 33.07
C SER A 358 24.51 22.11 34.30
N GLY A 359 23.68 21.14 34.72
CA GLY A 359 22.77 21.26 35.85
C GLY A 359 21.60 22.21 35.59
N ILE A 360 21.24 22.41 34.32
CA ILE A 360 20.06 23.16 33.92
C ILE A 360 18.79 22.29 34.02
N HIS A 361 17.64 22.96 34.06
CA HIS A 361 16.36 22.34 33.73
C HIS A 361 15.58 23.27 32.82
N PHE A 362 14.65 22.71 32.06
CA PHE A 362 13.73 23.49 31.24
C PHE A 362 12.31 23.07 31.51
N CYS A 363 11.35 23.97 31.28
CA CYS A 363 9.94 23.63 31.36
C CYS A 363 9.23 24.13 30.10
N ILE A 364 8.23 23.38 29.68
CA ILE A 364 7.35 23.66 28.54
C ILE A 364 5.90 23.67 29.00
N PHE A 365 5.02 24.23 28.17
CA PHE A 365 3.58 24.32 28.46
C PHE A 365 2.74 23.57 27.43
N PRO A 366 2.88 22.23 27.30
CA PRO A 366 2.02 21.46 26.42
C PRO A 366 0.57 21.60 26.91
N ASN A 367 -0.31 22.12 26.05
CA ASN A 367 -1.73 22.32 26.36
C ASN A 367 -2.01 23.13 27.64
N GLY A 368 -1.10 24.04 28.01
CA GLY A 368 -1.25 24.91 29.19
C GLY A 368 -0.87 24.28 30.54
N THR A 369 -0.45 23.01 30.57
CA THR A 369 0.12 22.37 31.77
C THR A 369 1.64 22.49 31.75
N GLU A 370 2.24 22.91 32.86
CA GLU A 370 3.69 23.01 32.97
C GLU A 370 4.32 21.61 33.10
N GLU A 371 5.23 21.27 32.19
CA GLU A 371 6.04 20.06 32.24
C GLU A 371 7.52 20.41 32.27
N CYS A 372 8.24 19.95 33.28
CA CYS A 372 9.65 20.26 33.49
C CYS A 372 10.56 19.05 33.23
N TYR A 373 11.75 19.32 32.72
CA TYR A 373 12.77 18.34 32.36
C TYR A 373 14.11 18.73 32.98
N TYR A 374 14.74 17.81 33.70
CA TYR A 374 15.97 18.07 34.46
C TYR A 374 17.15 17.35 33.81
N GLY A 375 18.23 18.09 33.55
CA GLY A 375 19.50 17.52 33.09
C GLY A 375 20.29 16.95 34.26
N LEU A 376 20.59 15.64 34.24
CA LEU A 376 21.43 15.00 35.26
C LEU A 376 22.16 13.75 34.78
N ASP A 377 23.30 13.45 35.41
CA ASP A 377 24.00 12.17 35.33
C ASP A 377 23.38 11.15 36.30
N VAL A 378 23.37 9.89 35.88
CA VAL A 378 22.66 8.79 36.54
C VAL A 378 23.58 7.58 36.81
N LYS A 379 23.40 6.97 37.99
CA LYS A 379 24.00 5.68 38.35
C LYS A 379 23.16 4.54 37.76
N GLY A 380 23.80 3.61 37.05
CA GLY A 380 23.15 2.38 36.56
C GLY A 380 23.03 2.23 35.04
N GLU A 381 23.36 3.28 34.28
CA GLU A 381 23.20 3.32 32.82
C GLU A 381 24.33 2.62 32.04
N PHE A 382 24.55 1.33 32.26
CA PHE A 382 25.73 0.65 31.70
C PHE A 382 25.69 0.54 30.16
N ILE A 383 24.50 0.36 29.56
CA ILE A 383 24.33 0.13 28.11
C ILE A 383 24.53 1.41 27.28
N LYS A 384 23.85 2.52 27.62
CA LYS A 384 24.08 3.81 26.91
C LYS A 384 25.50 4.34 27.16
N LYS A 385 26.08 4.10 28.35
CA LYS A 385 27.49 4.42 28.64
C LYS A 385 28.47 3.64 27.75
N MET A 386 28.18 2.38 27.43
CA MET A 386 28.98 1.58 26.49
C MET A 386 28.84 2.05 25.03
N GLN A 387 27.62 2.41 24.60
CA GLN A 387 27.39 2.96 23.26
C GLN A 387 28.12 4.30 23.07
N ASN A 388 28.09 5.17 24.08
CA ASN A 388 28.78 6.45 24.05
C ASN A 388 30.30 6.31 24.13
N TYR A 389 30.85 5.23 24.73
CA TYR A 389 32.31 5.04 24.87
C TYR A 389 33.05 4.83 23.53
N GLY A 390 32.35 4.36 22.50
CA GLY A 390 32.90 4.26 21.13
C GLY A 390 33.06 5.61 20.44
N SER A 391 32.46 6.65 21.01
CA SER A 391 32.61 8.04 20.59
C SER A 391 33.37 8.80 21.67
N LEU A 392 34.25 9.73 21.31
CA LEU A 392 35.04 10.50 22.29
C LEU A 392 34.20 11.52 23.10
N HIS A 393 32.95 11.22 23.41
CA HIS A 393 32.01 12.08 24.13
C HIS A 393 31.67 11.48 25.49
N GLY A 394 32.28 12.03 26.54
CA GLY A 394 32.13 11.61 27.92
C GLY A 394 30.88 12.15 28.64
N ASN A 395 29.90 12.72 27.91
CA ASN A 395 28.66 13.20 28.51
C ASN A 395 27.66 12.05 28.63
N ASN A 396 27.29 11.70 29.86
CA ASN A 396 26.27 10.69 30.17
C ASN A 396 25.09 11.30 30.93
N SER A 397 24.91 12.62 30.81
CA SER A 397 23.77 13.32 31.39
C SER A 397 22.67 13.43 30.35
N TYR A 398 21.44 13.21 30.79
CA TYR A 398 20.25 13.32 29.94
C TYR A 398 19.18 14.15 30.64
N PHE A 399 18.24 14.69 29.86
CA PHE A 399 17.05 15.36 30.34
C PHE A 399 15.94 14.35 30.65
N TYR A 400 15.50 14.33 31.91
CA TYR A 400 14.42 13.46 32.39
C TYR A 400 13.20 14.28 32.78
N LYS A 401 12.00 13.81 32.42
CA LYS A 401 10.73 14.47 32.72
C LYS A 401 10.42 14.37 34.21
N LEU A 402 10.01 15.48 34.83
CA LEU A 402 9.56 15.52 36.22
C LEU A 402 8.19 14.83 36.36
N VAL A 403 8.11 13.84 37.26
CA VAL A 403 6.88 13.13 37.59
C VAL A 403 6.33 13.58 38.95
N ALA A 404 7.21 13.67 39.94
CA ALA A 404 6.85 14.11 41.28
C ALA A 404 8.05 14.77 41.96
N ARG A 405 7.78 15.76 42.83
CA ARG A 405 8.79 16.41 43.66
C ARG A 405 8.24 16.61 45.06
N GLU A 406 8.98 16.16 46.06
CA GLU A 406 8.69 16.45 47.46
C GLU A 406 9.98 16.84 48.18
N ASN A 407 9.98 18.00 48.84
CA ASN A 407 11.14 18.52 49.57
C ASN A 407 12.45 18.39 48.78
N LYS A 408 13.33 17.47 49.22
CA LYS A 408 14.71 17.27 48.75
C LYS A 408 14.87 16.05 47.82
N ILE A 409 13.76 15.54 47.27
CA ILE A 409 13.74 14.34 46.42
C ILE A 409 12.79 14.53 45.22
N MET A 410 13.20 13.98 44.08
CA MET A 410 12.44 14.03 42.81
C MET A 410 12.34 12.65 42.19
N LEU A 411 11.18 12.37 41.60
CA LEU A 411 10.95 11.25 40.68
C LEU A 411 10.94 11.82 39.28
N LEU A 412 11.83 11.30 38.46
CA LEU A 412 11.96 11.65 37.06
C LEU A 412 11.76 10.41 36.20
N GLN A 413 11.39 10.60 34.93
CA GLN A 413 11.14 9.53 33.97
C GLN A 413 11.88 9.80 32.67
N ASP A 414 12.41 8.75 32.04
CA ASP A 414 12.97 8.84 30.68
C ASP A 414 11.84 9.15 29.68
N PRO A 415 11.95 10.20 28.85
CA PRO A 415 10.89 10.59 27.91
C PRO A 415 10.61 9.55 26.82
N VAL A 416 11.58 8.69 26.50
CA VAL A 416 11.46 7.67 25.44
C VAL A 416 11.11 6.30 26.04
N GLU A 417 11.81 5.93 27.11
CA GLU A 417 11.70 4.63 27.77
C GLU A 417 10.87 4.75 29.05
N LEU A 418 9.55 4.86 28.95
CA LEU A 418 8.63 5.20 30.05
C LEU A 418 8.70 4.28 31.29
N GLN A 419 9.21 3.07 31.16
CA GLN A 419 9.49 2.15 32.27
C GLN A 419 10.76 2.50 33.07
N LYS A 420 11.58 3.44 32.58
CA LYS A 420 12.79 3.90 33.26
C LYS A 420 12.49 5.13 34.09
N TYR A 421 12.75 5.00 35.39
CA TYR A 421 12.62 6.08 36.35
C TYR A 421 13.97 6.43 36.95
N VAL A 422 14.09 7.66 37.44
CA VAL A 422 15.27 8.13 38.15
C VAL A 422 14.84 8.84 39.42
N ILE A 423 15.42 8.41 40.54
CA ILE A 423 15.25 9.10 41.82
C ILE A 423 16.47 9.99 42.05
N LYS A 424 16.24 11.28 42.28
CA LYS A 424 17.30 12.26 42.58
C LYS A 424 17.05 12.90 43.93
N THR A 425 18.03 12.83 44.83
CA THR A 425 18.01 13.57 46.10
C THR A 425 18.95 14.77 46.06
N ASP A 426 18.76 15.76 46.92
CA ASP A 426 19.69 16.90 47.03
C ASP A 426 21.05 16.51 47.62
N PHE A 427 21.14 15.35 48.29
CA PHE A 427 22.35 14.89 48.99
C PHE A 427 23.33 14.18 48.06
N GLU A 428 22.84 13.56 46.99
CA GLU A 428 23.67 12.82 46.05
C GLU A 428 23.87 13.61 44.75
N PRO A 429 25.10 13.70 44.21
CA PRO A 429 25.36 14.46 42.98
C PRO A 429 24.72 13.84 41.73
N LYS A 430 24.50 12.52 41.73
CA LYS A 430 23.93 11.75 40.61
C LYS A 430 22.58 11.16 40.99
N GLY A 431 21.68 10.99 40.02
CA GLY A 431 20.43 10.26 40.22
C GLY A 431 20.65 8.75 40.28
N GLN A 432 19.72 8.03 40.90
CA GLN A 432 19.68 6.56 40.90
C GLN A 432 18.63 6.07 39.90
N MET A 433 19.08 5.38 38.84
CA MET A 433 18.20 4.84 37.81
C MET A 433 17.55 3.52 38.26
N LEU A 434 16.27 3.40 37.95
CA LEU A 434 15.43 2.23 38.05
C LEU A 434 15.01 1.85 36.62
N ASP A 435 15.48 0.70 36.13
CA ASP A 435 15.37 0.29 34.73
C ASP A 435 14.86 -1.17 34.63
N TYR A 436 15.22 -1.87 33.55
CA TYR A 436 14.78 -3.25 33.30
C TYR A 436 15.37 -4.29 34.25
N ARG A 437 16.37 -3.95 35.07
CA ARG A 437 16.98 -4.87 36.04
C ARG A 437 15.91 -5.44 36.99
N SER A 438 16.22 -6.59 37.60
CA SER A 438 15.31 -7.24 38.54
C SER A 438 15.05 -6.35 39.75
N ASN A 439 13.83 -6.46 40.31
CA ASN A 439 13.42 -5.67 41.48
C ASN A 439 14.39 -5.86 42.65
N ASP A 440 14.90 -7.07 42.85
CA ASP A 440 15.89 -7.41 43.88
C ASP A 440 17.18 -6.57 43.78
N ILE A 441 17.71 -6.42 42.57
CA ILE A 441 18.94 -5.64 42.33
C ILE A 441 18.66 -4.15 42.52
N LEU A 442 17.52 -3.68 42.02
CA LEU A 442 17.13 -2.27 42.12
C LEU A 442 16.86 -1.88 43.58
N SER A 443 16.18 -2.72 44.35
CA SER A 443 15.85 -2.49 45.76
C SER A 443 17.10 -2.37 46.62
N GLY A 444 18.09 -3.25 46.44
CA GLY A 444 19.36 -3.13 47.16
C GLY A 444 20.08 -1.80 46.85
N LYS A 445 20.20 -1.46 45.56
CA LYS A 445 20.87 -0.21 45.14
C LYS A 445 20.13 1.04 45.60
N LEU A 446 18.80 1.04 45.54
CA LEU A 446 17.99 2.16 45.98
C LEU A 446 18.02 2.31 47.50
N ALA A 447 18.01 1.19 48.25
CA ALA A 447 18.15 1.21 49.70
C ALA A 447 19.48 1.85 50.13
N ASP A 448 20.57 1.54 49.44
CA ASP A 448 21.88 2.13 49.69
C ASP A 448 21.94 3.62 49.31
N TYR A 449 21.27 3.99 48.21
CA TYR A 449 21.16 5.39 47.77
C TYR A 449 20.33 6.25 48.75
N LEU A 450 19.32 5.67 49.38
CA LEU A 450 18.42 6.33 50.34
C LEU A 450 18.77 6.04 51.81
N LYS A 451 20.00 5.60 52.10
CA LYS A 451 20.46 5.16 53.44
C LYS A 451 20.24 6.17 54.57
N GLU A 452 20.16 7.46 54.25
CA GLU A 452 19.88 8.53 55.21
C GLU A 452 18.50 8.38 55.86
N CYS A 453 17.56 7.68 55.20
CA CYS A 453 16.30 7.27 55.82
C CYS A 453 16.32 5.77 56.14
N LYS A 454 16.77 5.42 57.35
CA LYS A 454 16.99 4.03 57.78
C LYS A 454 15.74 3.16 57.64
N THR A 455 14.58 3.65 58.10
CA THR A 455 13.31 2.91 58.01
C THR A 455 12.96 2.55 56.57
N LEU A 456 13.07 3.49 55.64
CA LEU A 456 12.79 3.26 54.22
C LEU A 456 13.83 2.36 53.57
N SER A 457 15.12 2.54 53.90
CA SER A 457 16.21 1.68 53.44
C SER A 457 16.00 0.22 53.85
N ASP A 458 15.60 -0.02 55.10
CA ASP A 458 15.33 -1.37 55.62
C ASP A 458 14.08 -1.99 54.97
N GLN A 459 13.03 -1.21 54.72
CA GLN A 459 11.85 -1.66 53.97
C GLN A 459 12.19 -2.07 52.53
N LEU A 460 13.02 -1.28 51.84
CA LEU A 460 13.49 -1.60 50.48
C LEU A 460 14.32 -2.89 50.47
N LYS A 461 15.19 -3.10 51.46
CA LYS A 461 15.98 -4.34 51.61
C LYS A 461 15.12 -5.57 51.85
N ASN A 462 13.97 -5.41 52.50
CA ASN A 462 13.00 -6.48 52.74
C ASN A 462 12.12 -6.80 51.51
N LYS A 463 12.37 -6.17 50.34
CA LYS A 463 11.77 -6.49 49.04
C LYS A 463 10.24 -6.38 48.97
N GLY A 464 9.62 -5.59 49.84
CA GLY A 464 8.16 -5.44 49.92
C GLY A 464 7.52 -4.53 48.85
N LEU A 465 8.33 -3.83 48.04
CA LEU A 465 7.85 -2.83 47.08
C LEU A 465 8.31 -3.17 45.66
N ASP A 466 7.37 -3.16 44.71
CA ASP A 466 7.68 -3.25 43.29
C ASP A 466 8.13 -1.88 42.76
N LEU A 467 9.41 -1.74 42.44
CA LEU A 467 10.03 -0.51 41.96
C LEU A 467 9.74 -0.21 40.48
N LYS A 468 8.98 -1.07 39.79
CA LYS A 468 8.47 -0.80 38.45
C LYS A 468 7.10 -0.12 38.47
N ASN A 469 6.41 -0.14 39.60
CA ASN A 469 5.11 0.49 39.77
C ASN A 469 5.27 1.97 40.17
N LYS A 470 4.63 2.88 39.43
CA LYS A 470 4.75 4.34 39.61
C LYS A 470 4.22 4.80 40.98
N GLU A 471 3.11 4.23 41.44
CA GLU A 471 2.49 4.59 42.72
C GLU A 471 3.41 4.24 43.90
N ASN A 472 4.09 3.09 43.83
CA ASN A 472 5.09 2.69 44.81
C ASN A 472 6.29 3.67 44.82
N LEU A 473 6.73 4.15 43.65
CA LEU A 473 7.81 5.15 43.57
C LEU A 473 7.39 6.50 44.17
N ILE A 474 6.15 6.93 43.94
CA ILE A 474 5.60 8.14 44.57
C ILE A 474 5.53 7.95 46.09
N HIS A 475 5.09 6.78 46.57
CA HIS A 475 5.08 6.47 48.00
C HIS A 475 6.49 6.51 48.61
N ILE A 476 7.50 5.95 47.94
CA ILE A 476 8.91 6.00 48.38
C ILE A 476 9.39 7.46 48.51
N ILE A 477 9.05 8.32 47.55
CA ILE A 477 9.36 9.75 47.62
C ILE A 477 8.68 10.40 48.82
N SER A 478 7.41 10.10 49.05
CA SER A 478 6.65 10.67 50.15
C SER A 478 7.17 10.24 51.52
N GLU A 479 7.56 8.97 51.66
CA GLU A 479 8.17 8.48 52.89
C GLU A 479 9.54 9.11 53.10
N TYR A 480 10.38 9.19 52.06
CA TYR A 480 11.69 9.83 52.16
C TYR A 480 11.59 11.32 52.53
N SER A 481 10.57 12.03 52.02
CA SER A 481 10.37 13.47 52.28
C SER A 481 10.05 13.77 53.74
N LYS A 482 9.46 12.81 54.46
CA LYS A 482 9.12 12.86 55.90
C LYS A 482 10.29 12.50 56.80
N CYS A 483 11.34 11.86 56.27
CA CYS A 483 12.51 11.49 57.05
C CYS A 483 13.20 12.77 57.51
N ARG A 484 13.10 13.07 58.81
CA ARG A 484 13.87 14.14 59.42
C ARG A 484 15.34 13.76 59.39
N LYS A 485 16.19 14.73 59.06
CA LYS A 485 17.61 14.62 59.42
C LYS A 485 17.75 14.55 60.93
#